data_AF-A0A7D9LQ31-F1
#
_entry.id   AF-A0A7D9LQ31-F1
#
_cell.length_a   1.000
_cell.length_b   1.000
_cell.length_c   1.000
_cell.angle_alpha   90.00
_cell.angle_beta   90.00
_cell.angle_gamma   90.00
#
_symmetry.space_group_name_H-M   'P 1'
#
loop_
_entity.id
_entity.type
_entity.pdbx_description
1 polymer ?
#
loop_
_entity_poly.entity_id
_entity_poly.type
_entity_poly.pdbx_seq_one_letter_code
_entity_poly.pdbx_strand_id
1 'polypeptide(L)'
;MAVEFHFVFVINVDNIEVAKPLPGYDVVGIGIELGALLGDRLLRDSVVDAVRAAFGGNTDDQEVGEIQPGSLDVLLHCFTDKRFREVLEDYQAGEIKERLQVELSQAGIKVEGLKVEIENMEEVEKIKAAINE
;
A
#
# COMPACT_ATOMS: atom_id res chain seq x y z
N MET A 1 5.96 -6.03 -27.37
CA MET A 1 5.67 -4.90 -26.46
C MET A 1 5.43 -5.52 -25.10
N ALA A 2 6.24 -5.20 -24.10
CA ALA A 2 5.91 -5.58 -22.73
C ALA A 2 4.66 -4.77 -22.36
N VAL A 3 3.55 -5.44 -22.09
CA VAL A 3 2.35 -4.77 -21.58
C VAL A 3 2.62 -4.58 -20.10
N GLU A 4 2.76 -3.34 -19.70
CA GLU A 4 2.95 -2.96 -18.31
C GLU A 4 1.58 -2.62 -17.74
N PHE A 5 1.13 -3.41 -16.77
CA PHE A 5 -0.13 -3.17 -16.09
C PHE A 5 0.15 -2.38 -14.82
N HIS A 6 -0.66 -1.36 -14.54
CA HIS A 6 -0.49 -0.60 -13.31
C HIS A 6 -1.79 -0.54 -12.52
N PHE A 7 -1.68 -0.72 -11.21
CA PHE A 7 -2.73 -0.42 -10.26
C PHE A 7 -2.37 0.89 -9.55
N VAL A 8 -3.36 1.76 -9.38
CA VAL A 8 -3.24 2.94 -8.52
C VAL A 8 -4.04 2.64 -7.26
N PHE A 9 -3.36 2.20 -6.21
CA PHE A 9 -4.00 1.96 -4.93
C PHE A 9 -4.06 3.23 -4.10
N VAL A 10 -5.19 3.53 -3.49
CA VAL A 10 -5.37 4.63 -2.54
C VAL A 10 -5.55 4.03 -1.16
N ILE A 11 -4.64 4.38 -0.25
CA ILE A 11 -4.71 3.94 1.14
C ILE A 11 -5.16 5.11 2.02
N ASN A 12 -6.30 4.89 2.69
CA ASN A 12 -6.90 5.84 3.61
C ASN A 12 -6.93 5.25 5.02
N VAL A 13 -6.63 6.08 6.02
CA VAL A 13 -6.69 5.72 7.44
C VAL A 13 -7.33 6.88 8.21
N ASP A 14 -8.19 6.54 9.17
CA ASP A 14 -8.90 7.56 9.96
C ASP A 14 -8.00 8.08 11.08
N ASN A 15 -7.16 7.22 11.67
CA ASN A 15 -6.26 7.56 12.77
C ASN A 15 -5.04 6.64 12.77
N ILE A 16 -3.89 7.17 13.22
CA ILE A 16 -2.63 6.42 13.32
C ILE A 16 -2.06 6.57 14.72
N GLU A 17 -1.69 5.47 15.36
CA GLU A 17 -1.04 5.46 16.67
C GLU A 17 0.34 4.82 16.56
N VAL A 18 1.37 5.52 17.03
CA VAL A 18 2.70 4.93 17.22
C VAL A 18 2.66 4.09 18.49
N ALA A 19 2.60 2.77 18.33
CA ALA A 19 2.42 1.81 19.42
C ALA A 19 3.74 1.22 19.96
N LYS A 20 4.86 1.47 19.27
CA LYS A 20 6.20 1.11 19.72
C LYS A 20 7.19 2.23 19.39
N PRO A 21 8.29 2.39 20.15
CA PRO A 21 9.35 3.31 19.79
C PRO A 21 9.89 2.96 18.41
N LEU A 22 9.95 3.94 17.53
CA LEU A 22 10.61 3.81 16.23
C LEU A 22 12.06 4.29 16.37
N PRO A 23 13.01 3.83 15.52
CA PRO A 23 14.39 4.31 15.57
C PRO A 23 14.46 5.84 15.43
N GLY A 24 14.82 6.55 16.51
CA GLY A 24 14.86 8.02 16.55
C GLY A 24 13.54 8.70 16.92
N TYR A 25 12.52 7.94 17.34
CA TYR A 25 11.21 8.44 17.76
C TYR A 25 10.74 7.69 19.02
N ASP A 26 10.98 8.30 20.19
CA ASP A 26 10.72 7.67 21.51
C ASP A 26 9.28 7.85 22.01
N VAL A 27 8.44 8.51 21.23
CA VAL A 27 7.08 8.88 21.64
C VAL A 27 6.09 7.78 21.25
N VAL A 28 5.38 7.22 22.23
CA VAL A 28 4.46 6.08 22.07
C VAL A 28 3.08 6.43 22.63
N GLY A 29 2.02 5.96 21.99
CA GLY A 29 0.62 6.12 22.44
C GLY A 29 -0.02 7.45 22.04
N ILE A 30 0.58 8.17 21.09
CA ILE A 30 -0.02 9.39 20.53
C ILE A 30 -0.78 9.01 19.25
N GLY A 31 -2.06 9.42 19.19
CA GLY A 31 -2.83 9.45 17.96
C GLY A 31 -2.38 10.64 17.10
N ILE A 32 -1.96 10.35 15.88
CA ILE A 32 -1.41 11.30 14.93
C ILE A 32 -2.29 11.25 13.68
N GLU A 33 -2.71 12.42 13.19
CA GLU A 33 -3.39 12.52 11.90
C GLU A 33 -2.43 12.17 10.76
N LEU A 34 -2.93 11.53 9.70
CA LEU A 34 -2.11 11.09 8.55
C LEU A 34 -1.25 12.23 7.96
N GLY A 35 -1.78 13.45 7.91
CA GLY A 35 -1.04 14.62 7.43
C GLY A 35 0.18 14.99 8.29
N ALA A 36 0.06 14.87 9.62
CA ALA A 36 1.18 15.09 10.54
C ALA A 36 2.21 13.96 10.46
N LEU A 37 1.74 12.71 10.27
CA LEU A 37 2.61 11.56 10.09
C LEU A 37 3.47 11.66 8.82
N LEU A 38 2.89 12.12 7.72
CA LEU A 38 3.60 12.28 6.45
C LEU A 38 4.57 13.47 6.45
N GLY A 39 4.39 14.42 7.38
CA GLY A 39 5.32 15.53 7.62
C GLY A 39 6.56 15.13 8.42
N ASP A 40 6.48 14.05 9.21
CA ASP A 40 7.63 13.47 9.93
C ASP A 40 8.36 12.45 9.05
N ARG A 41 9.62 12.73 8.75
CA ARG A 41 10.42 11.91 7.85
C ARG A 41 10.60 10.47 8.34
N LEU A 42 10.76 10.25 9.65
CA LEU A 42 11.01 8.91 10.20
C LEU A 42 9.75 8.05 10.19
N LEU A 43 8.61 8.65 10.50
CA LEU A 43 7.31 7.96 10.42
C LEU A 43 6.94 7.66 8.97
N ARG A 44 7.19 8.62 8.06
CA ARG A 44 7.00 8.44 6.62
C ARG A 44 7.80 7.25 6.09
N ASP A 45 9.10 7.17 6.39
CA ASP A 45 9.96 6.08 5.91
C ASP A 45 9.47 4.72 6.43
N SER A 46 9.08 4.65 7.70
CA SER A 46 8.53 3.43 8.31
C SER A 46 7.22 2.96 7.67
N VAL A 47 6.31 3.90 7.34
CA VAL A 47 5.06 3.60 6.64
C VAL A 47 5.33 3.18 5.20
N VAL A 48 6.24 3.85 4.50
CA VAL A 48 6.62 3.51 3.12
C VAL A 48 7.19 2.09 3.04
N ASP A 49 8.05 1.71 3.98
CA ASP A 49 8.62 0.37 4.03
C ASP A 49 7.56 -0.70 4.32
N ALA A 50 6.64 -0.44 5.26
CA ALA A 50 5.52 -1.32 5.55
C ALA A 50 4.58 -1.49 4.34
N VAL A 51 4.31 -0.40 3.61
CA VAL A 51 3.52 -0.43 2.37
C VAL A 51 4.22 -1.29 1.31
N ARG A 52 5.52 -1.06 1.07
CA ARG A 52 6.28 -1.88 0.12
C ARG A 52 6.26 -3.36 0.46
N ALA A 53 6.42 -3.70 1.74
CA ALA A 53 6.34 -5.07 2.22
C ALA A 53 4.95 -5.68 1.97
N ALA A 54 3.88 -4.94 2.25
CA ALA A 54 2.50 -5.40 2.12
C ALA A 54 2.08 -5.75 0.70
N PHE A 55 2.62 -5.04 -0.29
CA PHE A 55 2.37 -5.31 -1.71
C PHE A 55 3.25 -6.44 -2.27
N GLY A 56 4.19 -6.98 -1.51
CA GLY A 56 5.04 -8.12 -1.93
C GLY A 56 6.51 -7.78 -2.16
N GLY A 57 6.95 -6.57 -1.82
CA GLY A 57 8.34 -6.13 -1.99
C GLY A 57 8.77 -6.03 -3.46
N ASN A 58 10.09 -5.94 -3.68
CA ASN A 58 10.66 -5.93 -5.03
C ASN A 58 10.80 -7.38 -5.52
N THR A 59 9.83 -7.85 -6.30
CA THR A 59 9.93 -9.08 -7.08
C THR A 59 10.27 -8.72 -8.53
N ASP A 60 10.89 -9.63 -9.29
CA ASP A 60 11.30 -9.33 -10.67
C ASP A 60 10.11 -9.09 -11.63
N ASP A 61 8.89 -9.43 -11.20
CA ASP A 61 7.64 -9.34 -11.95
C ASP A 61 6.68 -8.24 -11.46
N GLN A 62 7.09 -7.43 -10.47
CA GLN A 62 6.35 -6.26 -10.02
C GLN A 62 7.25 -5.13 -9.48
N GLU A 63 6.79 -3.89 -9.53
CA GLU A 63 7.46 -2.76 -8.90
C GLU A 63 6.47 -1.83 -8.17
N VAL A 64 6.80 -1.45 -6.92
CA VAL A 64 6.07 -0.41 -6.18
C VAL A 64 6.69 0.95 -6.50
N GLY A 65 5.94 1.78 -7.22
CA GLY A 65 6.31 3.11 -7.69
C GLY A 65 6.18 4.23 -6.65
N GLU A 66 5.80 5.43 -7.11
CA GLU A 66 5.72 6.63 -6.29
C GLU A 66 4.65 6.53 -5.19
N ILE A 67 4.97 7.06 -4.01
CA ILE A 67 4.05 7.20 -2.87
C ILE A 67 3.87 8.68 -2.54
N GLN A 68 2.66 9.22 -2.78
CA GLN A 68 2.35 10.64 -2.61
C GLN A 68 1.83 10.98 -1.18
N PRO A 69 2.01 12.23 -0.69
CA PRO A 69 1.46 12.64 0.61
C PRO A 69 0.02 13.19 0.54
N GLY A 70 -0.84 12.83 1.50
CA GLY A 70 -2.21 13.34 1.67
C GLY A 70 -3.26 12.23 1.65
N SER A 71 -3.08 11.31 0.69
CA SER A 71 -3.56 9.93 0.64
C SER A 71 -2.35 9.11 0.23
N LEU A 72 -2.18 7.91 0.79
CA LEU A 72 -1.00 7.12 0.47
C LEU A 72 -1.28 6.36 -0.83
N ASP A 73 -1.08 7.07 -1.94
CA ASP A 73 -1.30 6.57 -3.29
C ASP A 73 -0.11 5.68 -3.65
N VAL A 74 -0.36 4.43 -4.05
CA VAL A 74 0.67 3.44 -4.37
C VAL A 74 0.48 3.02 -5.81
N LEU A 75 1.44 3.39 -6.65
CA LEU A 75 1.51 2.87 -8.00
C LEU A 75 2.15 1.48 -7.95
N LEU A 76 1.46 0.46 -8.47
CA LEU A 76 1.99 -0.91 -8.54
C LEU A 76 2.04 -1.37 -9.99
N HIS A 77 3.25 -1.56 -10.50
CA HIS A 77 3.51 -2.09 -11.82
C HIS A 77 3.55 -3.62 -11.76
N CYS A 78 2.85 -4.28 -12.68
CA CYS A 78 2.89 -5.71 -12.91
C CYS A 78 3.43 -5.96 -14.33
N PHE A 79 4.46 -6.79 -14.44
CA PHE A 79 5.10 -7.06 -15.72
C PHE A 79 4.56 -8.33 -16.42
N THR A 80 3.61 -9.05 -15.78
CA THR A 80 2.98 -10.25 -16.33
C THR A 80 1.49 -10.32 -16.06
N ASP A 81 0.73 -10.94 -16.97
CA ASP A 81 -0.71 -11.21 -16.83
C ASP A 81 -1.04 -12.08 -15.61
N LYS A 82 -0.11 -12.96 -15.23
CA LYS A 82 -0.23 -13.81 -14.04
C LYS A 82 -0.21 -12.94 -12.78
N ARG A 83 0.81 -12.07 -12.67
CA ARG A 83 0.97 -11.19 -11.50
C ARG A 83 -0.19 -10.20 -11.39
N PHE A 84 -0.62 -9.63 -12.51
CA PHE A 84 -1.80 -8.76 -12.55
C PHE A 84 -3.04 -9.45 -11.97
N ARG A 85 -3.32 -10.70 -12.36
CA ARG A 85 -4.47 -11.46 -11.83
C ARG A 85 -4.34 -11.76 -10.36
N GLU A 86 -3.18 -12.24 -9.90
CA GLU A 86 -2.92 -12.52 -8.49
C GLU A 86 -3.14 -11.28 -7.62
N VAL A 87 -2.61 -10.13 -8.03
CA VAL A 87 -2.81 -8.87 -7.30
C VAL A 87 -4.28 -8.47 -7.23
N LEU A 88 -5.04 -8.63 -8.33
CA LEU A 88 -6.46 -8.32 -8.34
C LEU A 88 -7.28 -9.29 -7.46
N GLU A 89 -6.93 -10.57 -7.48
CA GLU A 89 -7.54 -11.60 -6.61
C GLU A 89 -7.25 -11.31 -5.13
N ASP A 90 -5.98 -11.03 -4.78
CA ASP A 90 -5.57 -10.63 -3.44
C ASP A 90 -6.31 -9.37 -2.96
N TYR A 91 -6.50 -8.39 -3.86
CA TYR A 91 -7.27 -7.18 -3.56
C TYR A 91 -8.74 -7.52 -3.25
N GLN A 92 -9.38 -8.29 -4.11
CA GLN A 92 -10.80 -8.65 -3.98
C GLN A 92 -11.07 -9.55 -2.77
N ALA A 93 -10.12 -10.41 -2.42
CA ALA A 93 -10.16 -11.22 -1.21
C ALA A 93 -9.89 -10.42 0.08
N GLY A 94 -9.41 -9.17 -0.04
CA GLY A 94 -9.05 -8.32 1.08
C GLY A 94 -7.66 -8.60 1.67
N GLU A 95 -6.90 -9.53 1.07
CA GLU A 95 -5.58 -9.95 1.56
C GLU A 95 -4.56 -8.80 1.55
N ILE A 96 -4.63 -7.90 0.56
CA ILE A 96 -3.75 -6.72 0.52
C ILE A 96 -3.95 -5.86 1.77
N LYS A 97 -5.21 -5.64 2.18
CA LYS A 97 -5.54 -4.87 3.37
C LYS A 97 -5.04 -5.57 4.64
N GLU A 98 -5.23 -6.87 4.75
CA GLU A 98 -4.77 -7.65 5.90
C GLU A 98 -3.24 -7.64 6.02
N ARG A 99 -2.52 -7.87 4.91
CA ARG A 99 -1.06 -7.77 4.87
C ARG A 99 -0.58 -6.39 5.29
N LEU A 100 -1.19 -5.32 4.77
CA LEU A 100 -0.84 -3.95 5.12
C LEU A 100 -1.03 -3.67 6.62
N GLN A 101 -2.13 -4.15 7.21
CA GLN A 101 -2.36 -4.00 8.64
C GLN A 101 -1.32 -4.75 9.49
N VAL A 102 -0.90 -5.94 9.05
CA VAL A 102 0.16 -6.71 9.71
C VAL A 102 1.50 -5.99 9.62
N GLU A 103 1.91 -5.55 8.44
CA GLU A 103 3.19 -4.87 8.21
C GLU A 103 3.28 -3.55 9.01
N LEU A 104 2.21 -2.75 9.00
CA LEU A 104 2.13 -1.53 9.83
C LEU A 104 2.27 -1.87 11.31
N SER A 105 1.57 -2.91 11.79
CA SER A 105 1.67 -3.34 13.19
C SER A 105 3.07 -3.85 13.54
N GLN A 106 3.77 -4.51 12.62
CA GLN A 106 5.15 -4.95 12.81
C GLN A 106 6.11 -3.76 12.88
N ALA A 107 5.88 -2.74 12.05
CA ALA A 107 6.54 -1.45 12.12
C ALA A 107 6.17 -0.65 13.39
N GLY A 108 5.29 -1.15 14.26
CA GLY A 108 4.90 -0.45 15.50
C GLY A 108 3.85 0.64 15.27
N ILE A 109 3.15 0.60 14.15
CA ILE A 109 2.13 1.56 13.74
C ILE A 109 0.77 0.86 13.80
N LYS A 110 -0.14 1.36 14.62
CA LYS A 110 -1.54 0.93 14.60
C LYS A 110 -2.33 1.92 13.77
N VAL A 111 -3.28 1.40 12.99
CA VAL A 111 -4.16 2.22 12.16
C VAL A 111 -5.61 1.85 12.44
N GLU A 112 -6.47 2.86 12.53
CA GLU A 112 -7.92 2.71 12.59
C GLU A 112 -8.52 3.14 11.26
N GLY A 113 -9.62 2.48 10.85
CA GLY A 113 -10.33 2.86 9.63
C GLY A 113 -9.60 2.57 8.32
N LEU A 114 -8.60 1.67 8.32
CA LEU A 114 -7.82 1.32 7.12
C LEU A 114 -8.73 0.90 5.95
N LYS A 115 -8.63 1.64 4.86
CA LYS A 115 -9.27 1.38 3.57
C LYS A 115 -8.20 1.34 2.49
N VAL A 116 -8.35 0.38 1.59
CA VAL A 116 -7.49 0.20 0.41
C VAL A 116 -8.42 0.14 -0.79
N GLU A 117 -8.24 1.06 -1.72
CA GLU A 117 -9.09 1.22 -2.90
C GLU A 117 -8.21 1.21 -4.15
N ILE A 118 -8.74 0.79 -5.30
CA ILE A 118 -8.06 0.96 -6.60
C ILE A 118 -8.73 2.14 -7.29
N GLU A 119 -8.00 3.22 -7.51
CA GLU A 119 -8.50 4.43 -8.18
C GLU A 119 -8.79 4.16 -9.66
N ASN A 120 -7.88 3.49 -10.36
CA ASN A 120 -8.01 3.18 -11.78
C ASN A 120 -8.77 1.87 -12.06
N MET A 121 -9.79 1.53 -11.25
CA MET A 121 -10.52 0.26 -11.35
C MET A 121 -11.16 0.04 -12.74
N GLU A 122 -11.65 1.09 -13.40
CA GLU A 122 -12.20 0.98 -14.76
C GLU A 122 -11.17 0.50 -15.78
N GLU A 123 -9.91 0.90 -15.64
CA GLU A 123 -8.82 0.46 -16.52
C GLU A 123 -8.42 -0.98 -16.20
N VAL A 124 -8.31 -1.31 -14.91
CA VAL A 124 -8.05 -2.66 -14.42
C VAL A 124 -9.08 -3.66 -14.96
N GLU A 125 -10.37 -3.34 -14.93
CA GLU A 125 -11.40 -4.25 -15.47
C GLU A 125 -11.35 -4.37 -17.00
N LYS A 126 -10.96 -3.32 -17.75
CA LYS A 126 -10.71 -3.42 -19.20
C LYS A 126 -9.55 -4.36 -19.51
N ILE A 127 -8.46 -4.24 -18.76
CA ILE A 127 -7.27 -5.10 -18.89
C ILE A 127 -7.64 -6.55 -18.58
N LYS A 128 -8.35 -6.78 -17.47
CA LYS A 128 -8.84 -8.10 -17.06
C LYS A 128 -9.72 -8.74 -18.13
N ALA A 129 -10.57 -7.97 -18.81
CA ALA A 129 -11.36 -8.47 -19.93
C ALA A 129 -10.46 -8.89 -21.10
N ALA A 130 -9.48 -8.07 -21.47
CA ALA A 130 -8.57 -8.32 -22.59
C ALA A 130 -7.60 -9.49 -22.37
N ILE A 131 -7.20 -9.79 -21.12
CA ILE A 131 -6.34 -10.94 -20.78
C ILE A 131 -7.12 -12.26 -20.83
N ASN A 132 -8.44 -12.23 -20.66
CA ASN A 132 -9.30 -13.41 -20.64
C ASN A 132 -9.88 -13.78 -22.03
N GLU A 133 -9.58 -13.01 -23.08
CA GLU A 133 -9.89 -13.31 -24.50
C GLU A 133 -8.73 -14.03 -25.20
#